data_AF-A0A645IBA5-F1
#
_entry.id   AF-A0A645IBA5-F1
#
_cell.length_a   1.000
_cell.length_b   1.000
_cell.length_c   1.000
_cell.angle_alpha   90.00
_cell.angle_beta   90.00
_cell.angle_gamma   90.00
#
_symmetry.space_group_name_H-M   'P 1'
#
loop_
_entity.id
_entity.type
_entity.pdbx_description
1 polymer ?
#
loop_
_entity_poly.entity_id
_entity_poly.type
_entity_poly.pdbx_seq_one_letter_code
_entity_poly.pdbx_strand_id
1 'polypeptide(L)' 'MDNALDLDLSNWIAIDELRRYLMKDTYTTKSLFTRIKDAADEKDYAKVSELQLELDERIATLRKLYSNYKKNLLDF' A
#
# COMPACT_ATOMS: atom_id res chain seq x y z
N MET A 1 -22.31 15.23 -10.93
CA MET A 1 -21.04 15.22 -11.68
C MET A 1 -19.84 15.31 -10.72
N ASP A 2 -19.99 15.93 -9.55
CA ASP A 2 -18.97 15.98 -8.48
C ASP A 2 -18.58 14.63 -7.84
N ASN A 3 -19.52 13.72 -7.60
CA ASN A 3 -19.23 12.50 -6.82
C ASN A 3 -18.18 11.57 -7.43
N ALA A 4 -18.04 11.54 -8.76
CA ALA A 4 -17.04 10.70 -9.41
C ALA A 4 -15.61 11.26 -9.21
N LEU A 5 -15.46 12.58 -9.17
CA LEU A 5 -14.17 13.26 -9.03
C LEU A 5 -13.61 13.12 -7.60
N ASP A 6 -14.48 13.31 -6.60
CA ASP A 6 -14.12 13.12 -5.18
C ASP A 6 -13.75 11.67 -4.85
N LEU A 7 -14.45 10.71 -5.46
CA LEU A 7 -14.19 9.28 -5.26
C LEU A 7 -12.87 8.84 -5.91
N ASP A 8 -12.57 9.41 -7.08
CA ASP A 8 -11.30 9.18 -7.80
C ASP A 8 -10.11 9.75 -7.03
N LEU A 9 -10.25 10.98 -6.53
CA LEU A 9 -9.24 11.65 -5.71
C LEU A 9 -8.99 10.89 -4.40
N SER A 10 -10.05 10.43 -3.73
CA SER A 10 -9.94 9.64 -2.49
C SER A 10 -9.23 8.31 -2.72
N ASN A 11 -9.53 7.61 -3.82
CA ASN A 11 -8.82 6.39 -4.20
C ASN A 11 -7.35 6.66 -4.49
N TRP A 12 -7.05 7.76 -5.17
CA TRP A 12 -5.67 8.15 -5.50
C TRP A 12 -4.87 8.51 -4.24
N ILE A 13 -5.45 9.26 -3.30
CA ILE A 13 -4.82 9.59 -2.01
C ILE A 13 -4.53 8.30 -1.22
N ALA A 14 -5.49 7.38 -1.14
CA ALA A 14 -5.28 6.10 -0.45
C ALA A 14 -4.16 5.26 -1.11
N ILE A 15 -4.07 5.28 -2.44
CA ILE A 15 -2.99 4.63 -3.19
C ILE A 15 -1.64 5.28 -2.90
N ASP A 16 -1.57 6.62 -2.89
CA ASP A 16 -0.34 7.36 -2.60
C ASP A 16 0.13 7.10 -1.17
N GLU A 17 -0.76 7.20 -0.18
CA GLU A 17 -0.46 6.91 1.21
C GLU A 17 0.04 5.48 1.42
N LEU A 18 -0.63 4.49 0.80
CA LEU A 18 -0.19 3.09 0.86
C LEU A 18 1.18 2.92 0.21
N ARG A 19 1.42 3.49 -0.98
CA ARG A 19 2.74 3.43 -1.62
C ARG A 19 3.82 4.06 -0.75
N ARG A 20 3.51 5.18 -0.13
CA ARG A 20 4.43 5.92 0.74
C ARG A 20 4.75 5.11 2.00
N TYR A 21 3.74 4.51 2.62
CA TYR A 21 3.93 3.60 3.76
C TYR A 21 4.76 2.37 3.41
N LEU A 22 4.51 1.77 2.23
CA LEU A 22 5.19 0.57 1.79
C LEU A 22 6.65 0.82 1.42
N MET A 23 6.93 1.88 0.64
CA MET A 23 8.22 2.08 -0.04
C MET A 23 9.02 3.29 0.45
N LYS A 24 8.40 4.26 1.14
CA LYS A 24 9.09 5.50 1.53
C LYS A 24 9.51 5.44 2.98
N ASP A 25 10.80 5.27 3.18
CA ASP A 25 11.43 5.52 4.47
C ASP A 25 11.35 7.02 4.77
N THR A 26 10.75 7.37 5.90
CA THR A 26 10.82 8.71 6.45
C THR A 26 11.99 8.80 7.41
N TYR A 27 12.38 10.02 7.77
CA TYR A 27 13.46 10.26 8.72
C TYR A 27 13.24 9.58 10.09
N THR A 28 11.98 9.28 10.42
CA THR A 28 11.54 8.70 11.69
C THR A 28 10.91 7.32 11.56
N THR A 29 10.63 6.82 10.36
CA THR A 29 9.91 5.56 10.17
C THR A 29 10.45 4.80 8.96
N LYS A 30 10.98 3.60 9.20
CA LYS A 30 11.37 2.67 8.13
C LYS A 30 10.13 2.21 7.38
N SER A 31 10.23 2.13 6.06
CA SER A 31 9.20 1.59 5.18
C SER A 31 8.96 0.11 5.47
N LEU A 32 7.79 -0.42 5.12
CA LEU A 32 7.48 -1.82 5.38
C LEU A 32 8.50 -2.76 4.70
N PHE A 33 8.95 -2.41 3.48
CA PHE A 33 10.02 -3.13 2.79
C PHE A 33 11.35 -3.09 3.55
N THR A 34 11.74 -1.92 4.06
CA THR A 34 12.97 -1.80 4.85
C THR A 34 12.87 -2.59 6.14
N ARG A 35 11.72 -2.58 6.83
CA ARG A 35 11.48 -3.37 8.05
C ARG A 35 11.55 -4.88 7.79
N ILE A 36 11.00 -5.36 6.67
CA ILE A 36 11.11 -6.76 6.25
C ILE A 36 12.58 -7.12 5.99
N LYS A 37 13.32 -6.24 5.32
CA LYS A 37 14.74 -6.44 5.04
C LYS A 37 15.58 -6.47 6.33
N ASP A 38 15.31 -5.57 7.26
CA ASP A 38 15.96 -5.51 8.59
C ASP A 38 15.74 -6.81 9.36
N ALA A 39 14.47 -7.23 9.48
CA ALA A 39 14.12 -8.47 10.17
C ALA A 39 14.74 -9.70 9.50
N ALA A 40 14.86 -9.70 8.17
CA ALA A 40 15.54 -10.78 7.44
C ALA A 40 17.06 -10.79 7.68
N ASP A 41 17.69 -9.62 7.80
CA ASP A 41 19.11 -9.46 8.13
C ASP A 41 19.40 -9.95 9.56
N GLU A 42 18.49 -9.62 10.49
CA GLU A 42 18.49 -10.11 11.88
C GLU A 42 18.13 -11.60 12.01
N LYS A 43 17.76 -12.26 10.89
CA LYS A 43 17.26 -13.65 10.84
C LYS A 43 16.01 -13.91 11.70
N ASP A 44 15.25 -12.86 12.00
CA ASP A 44 13.97 -12.95 12.68
C ASP A 44 12.87 -13.32 11.68
N TYR A 45 12.83 -14.61 11.32
CA TYR A 45 11.85 -15.13 10.37
C TYR A 45 10.41 -15.02 10.86
N ALA A 46 10.19 -14.99 12.18
CA ALA A 46 8.86 -14.77 12.75
C ALA A 46 8.39 -13.36 12.40
N LYS A 47 9.23 -12.35 12.63
CA LYS A 47 8.93 -10.96 12.29
C LYS A 47 8.82 -10.75 10.78
N VAL A 48 9.67 -11.38 9.98
CA VAL A 48 9.56 -11.35 8.51
C VAL A 48 8.20 -11.87 8.06
N SER A 49 7.73 -13.00 8.61
CA SER A 49 6.44 -13.57 8.24
C SER A 49 5.28 -12.66 8.61
N GLU A 50 5.30 -12.05 9.80
CA GLU A 50 4.27 -11.08 10.21
C GLU A 50 4.23 -9.88 9.27
N LEU A 51 5.40 -9.30 8.97
CA LEU A 51 5.51 -8.12 8.11
C LEU A 51 5.16 -8.45 6.65
N GLN A 52 5.43 -9.67 6.18
CA GLN A 52 5.02 -10.13 4.85
C GLN A 52 3.50 -10.28 4.74
N LEU A 53 2.83 -10.79 5.77
CA LEU A 53 1.37 -10.86 5.79
C LEU A 53 0.76 -9.45 5.73
N GLU A 54 1.28 -8.52 6.53
CA GLU A 54 0.87 -7.11 6.48
C GLU A 54 1.11 -6.50 5.08
N LEU A 55 2.27 -6.78 4.46
CA LEU A 55 2.58 -6.33 3.10
C LEU A 55 1.56 -6.86 2.08
N ASP A 56 1.22 -8.15 2.17
CA ASP A 56 0.28 -8.78 1.25
C ASP A 56 -1.12 -8.18 1.37
N GLU A 57 -1.61 -7.97 2.60
CA GLU A 57 -2.90 -7.30 2.85
C GLU A 57 -2.93 -5.86 2.27
N ARG A 58 -1.84 -5.11 2.45
CA ARG A 58 -1.72 -3.74 1.93
C ARG A 58 -1.65 -3.71 0.41
N ILE A 59 -0.92 -4.65 -0.20
CA ILE A 59 -0.85 -4.80 -1.67
C ILE A 59 -2.18 -5.26 -2.24
N ALA A 60 -2.89 -6.18 -1.58
CA ALA A 60 -4.22 -6.61 -1.97
C ALA A 60 -5.22 -5.45 -1.94
N THR A 61 -5.16 -4.62 -0.91
CA THR A 61 -5.94 -3.37 -0.80
C THR A 61 -5.59 -2.42 -1.95
N LEU A 62 -4.30 -2.21 -2.23
CA LEU A 62 -3.84 -1.38 -3.34
C LEU A 62 -4.38 -1.88 -4.68
N ARG A 63 -4.31 -3.19 -4.94
CA ARG A 63 -4.84 -3.82 -6.16
C ARG A 63 -6.35 -3.67 -6.26
N LYS A 64 -7.08 -3.76 -5.15
CA LYS A 64 -8.53 -3.55 -5.11
C LYS A 64 -8.88 -2.09 -5.44
N LEU A 65 -8.17 -1.13 -4.87
CA LEU A 65 -8.33 0.30 -5.18
C LEU A 65 -8.04 0.57 -6.66
N TYR A 66 -6.94 0.04 -7.21
CA TYR A 66 -6.63 0.14 -8.64
C TYR A 66 -7.67 -0.52 -9.54
N SER A 67 -8.21 -1.68 -9.13
CA SER A 67 -9.25 -2.39 -9.89
C SER A 67 -10.57 -1.63 -9.85
N ASN A 68 -10.90 -1.01 -8.73
CA ASN A 68 -12.10 -0.20 -8.58
C ASN A 68 -11.98 1.10 -9.37
N TYR A 69 -10.82 1.76 -9.31
CA TYR A 69 -10.46 2.90 -10.15
C TYR A 69 -10.62 2.56 -11.64
N LYS A 70 -9.99 1.48 -12.11
CA LYS A 70 -10.05 1.05 -13.51
C LYS A 70 -11.47 0.69 -13.97
N LYS A 71 -12.28 0.09 -13.10
CA LYS A 71 -13.70 -0.21 -13.39
C LYS A 71 -14.52 1.07 -13.54
N ASN A 72 -14.34 2.05 -12.65
CA ASN A 72 -15.02 3.34 -12.75
C ASN A 72 -14.57 4.14 -13.99
N LEU A 73 -13.31 3.99 -14.42
CA LEU A 73 -12.77 4.65 -15.61
C LEU A 73 -13.27 4.04 -16.95
N LEU A 74 -13.72 2.78 -16.94
CA LEU A 74 -14.22 2.05 -18.11
C LEU A 74 -15.76 2.09 -18.25
N ASP A 75 -16.46 2.64 -17.26
CA ASP A 75 -17.92 2.86 -17.27
C ASP A 75 -18.22 4.25 -17.87
N PHE A 76 -17.76 4.47 -19.10
CA PHE A 76 -18.00 5.67 -19.91
C PHE A 76 -18.37 5.28 -21.34
#